data_AF-A0A840PD82-F1
#
_entry.id   AF-A0A840PD82-F1
#
_cell.length_a   1.000
_cell.length_b   1.000
_cell.length_c   1.000
_cell.angle_alpha   90.00
_cell.angle_beta   90.00
_cell.angle_gamma   90.00
#
_symmetry.space_group_name_H-M   'P 1'
#
loop_
_entity.id
_entity.type
_entity.pdbx_description
1 polymer ?
#
loop_
_entity_poly.entity_id
_entity_poly.type
_entity_poly.pdbx_seq_one_letter_code
_entity_poly.pdbx_strand_id
1 'polypeptide(L)'
;MHTFDTPAPIATVLDIPAGRVRLIAADRADTAVEVLPANAAKDRDVKAAGQTKVEYDDGVLRIQAPANNQAFGPSGSIEVTVRLPAGSRVEGTAASADFRAVGRFGEVAFDSAHGQIKIDEAASVRLTTEAGDVSVGRLGGPAQISTGKGDIRIAEAVRGTVVLRTQAGQVSVGTAAGVSASLDAGTAHGRIHNALRNTEGAAAQLEIHATTAYGDITARSLDAATAPGVVTAGSADGTAAPQAGAGPDRPELRKAIQEAVDAGFAGVQLRVHDELGEWAGSAGVRKLGESDKPPTNGRFWAGSVAKTFTATLVLQLVADGRIGLDDPVAGYLPQFELDRRITVRMLLQHTSGLYNYTGEPGPDGTFVQGIPSMGKDWVDNRFTTYQPEELVRFALSKPARFEPGTGFSYSNTNYTLAALLTETVTGRSYAEEMRRRILRPLGLSGTVVASTSPELPGPHAHGYCRYQDGDQWKVADVTRQNPSMLHAAGDLISTTQDLHTFISALMSGRLLPAGLLAEMRTPHGELGYGLGLFVQDLGPEFGTVFHHNGGAPGGYGALMYSTPDGGKTLTASLTMGDAAINVAEVFPKVLDMLIKAVFCAAPADKEGQPAVRSTG
;
A
#
# COMPACT_ATOMS: atom_id res chain seq x y z
N MET A 1 -34.53 11.66 -5.34
CA MET A 1 -34.43 10.75 -6.49
C MET A 1 -35.22 11.37 -7.64
N HIS A 2 -34.60 11.54 -8.80
CA HIS A 2 -35.24 12.03 -10.02
C HIS A 2 -35.34 10.88 -11.02
N THR A 3 -36.47 10.76 -11.72
CA THR A 3 -36.67 9.73 -12.74
C THR A 3 -37.20 10.37 -14.02
N PHE A 4 -36.62 9.99 -15.14
CA PHE A 4 -36.95 10.49 -16.48
C PHE A 4 -37.25 9.32 -17.42
N ASP A 5 -38.21 9.48 -18.31
CA ASP A 5 -38.51 8.49 -19.35
C ASP A 5 -37.48 8.63 -20.48
N THR A 6 -36.69 7.58 -20.71
CA THR A 6 -35.53 7.59 -21.62
C THR A 6 -35.44 6.25 -22.35
N PRO A 7 -36.34 5.96 -23.30
CA PRO A 7 -36.38 4.67 -24.00
C PRO A 7 -35.19 4.45 -24.95
N ALA A 8 -34.41 5.49 -25.20
CA ALA A 8 -33.19 5.48 -26.01
C ALA A 8 -31.98 5.98 -25.20
N PRO A 9 -30.74 5.64 -25.61
CA PRO A 9 -29.53 6.15 -24.98
C PRO A 9 -29.46 7.67 -24.95
N ILE A 10 -29.03 8.23 -23.83
CA ILE A 10 -28.96 9.68 -23.58
C ILE A 10 -27.52 10.19 -23.50
N ALA A 11 -27.33 11.51 -23.44
CA ALA A 11 -26.08 12.12 -23.01
C ALA A 11 -26.17 12.53 -21.54
N THR A 12 -25.14 12.26 -20.75
CA THR A 12 -25.06 12.68 -19.34
C THR A 12 -23.88 13.63 -19.17
N VAL A 13 -24.14 14.85 -18.71
CA VAL A 13 -23.15 15.88 -18.41
C VAL A 13 -23.04 16.05 -16.90
N LEU A 14 -21.83 15.92 -16.36
CA LEU A 14 -21.55 15.94 -14.91
C LEU A 14 -20.56 17.06 -14.56
N ASP A 15 -20.87 17.85 -13.54
CA ASP A 15 -19.97 18.83 -12.94
C ASP A 15 -20.02 18.68 -11.41
N ILE A 16 -19.07 17.91 -10.88
CA ILE A 16 -19.08 17.43 -9.49
C ILE A 16 -17.77 17.80 -8.79
N PRO A 17 -17.75 18.81 -7.89
CA PRO A 17 -16.52 19.24 -7.24
C PRO A 17 -15.83 18.14 -6.43
N ALA A 18 -16.57 17.37 -5.62
CA ALA A 18 -15.98 16.30 -4.81
C ALA A 18 -16.98 15.18 -4.47
N GLY A 19 -16.47 13.95 -4.39
CA GLY A 19 -17.19 12.81 -3.82
C GLY A 19 -17.13 11.53 -4.66
N ARG A 20 -18.27 10.89 -4.92
CA ARG A 20 -18.33 9.62 -5.68
C ARG A 20 -19.38 9.70 -6.77
N VAL A 21 -19.00 9.32 -7.98
CA VAL A 21 -19.88 9.28 -9.13
C VAL A 21 -19.99 7.84 -9.60
N ARG A 22 -21.21 7.29 -9.59
CA ARG A 22 -21.50 5.94 -10.05
C ARG A 22 -22.54 5.98 -11.15
N LEU A 23 -22.16 5.62 -12.37
CA LEU A 23 -23.10 5.43 -13.47
C LEU A 23 -23.30 3.94 -13.73
N ILE A 24 -24.56 3.54 -13.94
CA ILE A 24 -24.95 2.15 -14.17
C ILE A 24 -25.77 2.10 -15.46
N ALA A 25 -25.15 1.62 -16.52
CA ALA A 25 -25.76 1.41 -17.82
C ALA A 25 -26.32 -0.01 -17.93
N ALA A 26 -27.63 -0.12 -18.17
CA ALA A 26 -28.33 -1.40 -18.31
C ALA A 26 -29.40 -1.32 -19.40
N ASP A 27 -29.94 -2.46 -19.81
CA ASP A 27 -31.09 -2.49 -20.73
C ASP A 27 -32.34 -2.03 -19.94
N ARG A 28 -32.65 -0.73 -20.03
CA ARG A 28 -33.75 -0.05 -19.33
C ARG A 28 -34.31 1.08 -20.19
N ALA A 29 -35.57 1.45 -19.93
CA ALA A 29 -36.29 2.48 -20.67
C ALA A 29 -36.39 3.83 -19.92
N ASP A 30 -35.76 3.95 -18.75
CA ASP A 30 -35.83 5.13 -17.89
C ASP A 30 -34.43 5.50 -17.37
N THR A 31 -34.27 6.73 -16.91
CA THR A 31 -33.06 7.22 -16.25
C THR A 31 -33.39 7.65 -14.83
N ALA A 32 -32.71 7.08 -13.83
CA ALA A 32 -32.90 7.41 -12.42
C ALA A 32 -31.62 8.03 -11.85
N VAL A 33 -31.78 9.17 -11.18
CA VAL A 33 -30.69 9.92 -10.53
C VAL A 33 -30.94 10.00 -9.04
N GLU A 34 -29.96 9.55 -8.28
CA GLU A 34 -29.91 9.65 -6.83
C GLU A 34 -28.70 10.50 -6.44
N VAL A 35 -28.95 11.56 -5.66
CA VAL A 35 -27.91 12.42 -5.10
C VAL A 35 -28.05 12.35 -3.59
N LEU A 36 -26.98 11.90 -2.93
CA LEU A 36 -26.89 11.78 -1.48
C LEU A 36 -25.69 12.56 -0.97
N PRO A 37 -25.71 13.03 0.29
CA PRO A 37 -24.50 13.49 0.94
C PRO A 37 -23.50 12.33 1.08
N ALA A 38 -22.23 12.55 0.81
CA ALA A 38 -21.20 11.53 1.05
C ALA A 38 -21.11 11.17 2.54
N ASN A 39 -21.41 12.12 3.43
CA ASN A 39 -21.59 11.90 4.86
C ASN A 39 -22.80 12.67 5.39
N ALA A 40 -23.86 11.96 5.77
CA ALA A 40 -25.10 12.55 6.28
C ALA A 40 -24.94 13.30 7.62
N ALA A 41 -23.84 13.07 8.37
CA ALA A 41 -23.54 13.78 9.61
C ALA A 41 -22.78 15.11 9.37
N LYS A 42 -22.42 15.44 8.12
CA LYS A 42 -21.73 16.68 7.76
C LYS A 42 -22.70 17.64 7.08
N ASP A 43 -23.04 18.72 7.78
CA ASP A 43 -23.96 19.76 7.26
C ASP A 43 -23.57 20.29 5.87
N ARG A 44 -22.27 20.38 5.58
CA ARG A 44 -21.76 20.81 4.28
C ARG A 44 -22.04 19.81 3.15
N ASP A 45 -22.00 18.50 3.43
CA ASP A 45 -22.26 17.45 2.45
C ASP A 45 -23.78 17.35 2.21
N VAL A 46 -24.57 17.47 3.28
CA VAL A 46 -26.03 17.58 3.23
C VAL A 46 -26.46 18.78 2.40
N LYS A 47 -25.83 19.95 2.63
CA LYS A 47 -26.09 21.17 1.87
C LYS A 47 -25.69 21.03 0.41
N ALA A 48 -24.52 20.46 0.10
CA ALA A 48 -24.07 20.24 -1.27
C ALA A 48 -25.02 19.28 -2.02
N ALA A 49 -25.45 18.19 -1.40
CA ALA A 49 -26.42 17.26 -1.98
C ALA A 49 -27.77 17.94 -2.25
N GLY A 50 -28.29 18.72 -1.28
CA GLY A 50 -29.55 19.44 -1.43
C GLY A 50 -29.52 20.59 -2.45
N GLN A 51 -28.33 21.12 -2.77
CA GLN A 51 -28.13 22.19 -3.74
C GLN A 51 -27.72 21.69 -5.14
N THR A 52 -27.52 20.37 -5.29
CA THR A 52 -27.17 19.77 -6.58
C THR A 52 -28.38 19.83 -7.51
N LYS A 53 -28.19 20.38 -8.70
CA LYS A 53 -29.22 20.47 -9.74
C LYS A 53 -29.17 19.23 -10.61
N VAL A 54 -30.34 18.66 -10.87
CA VAL A 54 -30.53 17.53 -11.79
C VAL A 54 -31.60 17.93 -12.79
N GLU A 55 -31.20 18.12 -14.04
CA GLU A 55 -32.07 18.59 -15.12
C GLU A 55 -31.94 17.63 -16.32
N TYR A 56 -33.06 17.32 -16.99
CA TYR A 56 -33.05 16.52 -18.20
C TYR A 56 -33.87 17.24 -19.27
N ASP A 57 -33.22 17.56 -20.37
CA ASP A 57 -33.83 18.26 -21.50
C ASP A 57 -33.11 17.90 -22.80
N ASP A 58 -33.86 17.81 -23.91
CA ASP A 58 -33.36 17.47 -25.23
C ASP A 58 -32.44 16.22 -25.30
N GLY A 59 -32.75 15.18 -24.49
CA GLY A 59 -31.95 13.95 -24.45
C GLY A 59 -30.64 14.06 -23.67
N VAL A 60 -30.44 15.17 -22.94
CA VAL A 60 -29.24 15.45 -22.14
C VAL A 60 -29.60 15.58 -20.66
N LEU A 61 -29.06 14.67 -19.84
CA LEU A 61 -29.11 14.75 -18.39
C LEU A 61 -27.93 15.60 -17.89
N ARG A 62 -28.21 16.68 -17.15
CA ARG A 62 -27.21 17.56 -16.53
C ARG A 62 -27.28 17.43 -15.01
N ILE A 63 -26.14 17.11 -14.40
CA ILE A 63 -26.00 17.06 -12.93
C ILE A 63 -24.90 18.04 -12.54
N GLN A 64 -25.27 19.11 -11.83
CA GLN A 64 -24.34 20.16 -11.43
C GLN A 64 -24.42 20.39 -9.91
N ALA A 65 -23.30 20.16 -9.24
CA ALA A 65 -23.16 20.46 -7.82
C ALA A 65 -22.53 21.85 -7.61
N PRO A 66 -22.88 22.57 -6.54
CA PRO A 66 -22.37 23.92 -6.33
C PRO A 66 -20.86 23.92 -6.02
N ALA A 67 -20.08 24.63 -6.82
CA ALA A 67 -18.69 24.97 -6.50
C ALA A 67 -18.66 26.24 -5.62
N ASN A 68 -18.13 26.14 -4.39
CA ASN A 68 -17.90 27.33 -3.55
C ASN A 68 -16.53 27.93 -3.82
N ASN A 69 -16.43 29.26 -3.86
CA ASN A 69 -15.16 29.97 -3.95
C ASN A 69 -14.25 29.65 -2.76
N GLN A 70 -12.96 29.43 -3.05
CA GLN A 70 -11.88 29.05 -2.11
C GLN A 70 -11.74 29.97 -0.86
N ALA A 71 -12.38 31.13 -0.83
CA ALA A 71 -12.40 32.04 0.31
C ALA A 71 -13.24 31.56 1.52
N PHE A 72 -14.11 30.55 1.36
CA PHE A 72 -15.05 30.09 2.40
C PHE A 72 -14.91 28.61 2.81
N GLY A 73 -13.81 27.95 2.44
CA GLY A 73 -13.53 26.55 2.80
C GLY A 73 -13.93 25.52 1.73
N PRO A 74 -13.63 24.22 1.96
CA PRO A 74 -13.80 23.17 0.96
C PRO A 74 -15.27 22.92 0.61
N SER A 75 -15.55 22.60 -0.66
CA SER A 75 -16.87 22.18 -1.14
C SER A 75 -17.35 20.92 -0.42
N GLY A 76 -18.66 20.80 -0.21
CA GLY A 76 -19.25 19.57 0.34
C GLY A 76 -19.08 18.40 -0.64
N SER A 77 -19.02 17.18 -0.11
CA SER A 77 -18.83 15.96 -0.89
C SER A 77 -20.17 15.24 -1.09
N ILE A 78 -20.44 14.77 -2.30
CA ILE A 78 -21.70 14.11 -2.66
C ILE A 78 -21.49 12.74 -3.28
N GLU A 79 -22.48 11.87 -3.15
CA GLU A 79 -22.56 10.60 -3.87
C GLU A 79 -23.68 10.70 -4.90
N VAL A 80 -23.31 10.59 -6.18
CA VAL A 80 -24.23 10.63 -7.31
C VAL A 80 -24.30 9.24 -7.93
N THR A 81 -25.47 8.62 -7.87
CA THR A 81 -25.76 7.38 -8.60
C THR A 81 -26.72 7.67 -9.74
N VAL A 82 -26.29 7.43 -10.98
CA VAL A 82 -27.11 7.53 -12.18
C VAL A 82 -27.32 6.14 -12.75
N ARG A 83 -28.57 5.74 -12.97
CA ARG A 83 -28.89 4.51 -13.67
C ARG A 83 -29.57 4.88 -14.98
N LEU A 84 -29.02 4.46 -16.12
CA LEU A 84 -29.39 4.95 -17.44
C LEU A 84 -29.36 3.83 -18.50
N PRO A 85 -29.96 4.03 -19.70
CA PRO A 85 -29.96 3.04 -20.77
C PRO A 85 -28.56 2.70 -21.29
N ALA A 86 -28.33 1.43 -21.63
CA ALA A 86 -27.09 0.96 -22.24
C ALA A 86 -26.77 1.73 -23.53
N GLY A 87 -25.49 2.07 -23.73
CA GLY A 87 -25.01 2.85 -24.87
C GLY A 87 -25.08 4.37 -24.67
N SER A 88 -25.55 4.85 -23.52
CA SER A 88 -25.55 6.30 -23.22
C SER A 88 -24.13 6.86 -23.14
N ARG A 89 -24.01 8.16 -23.43
CA ARG A 89 -22.75 8.90 -23.42
C ARG A 89 -22.59 9.64 -22.10
N VAL A 90 -21.35 9.81 -21.68
CA VAL A 90 -20.99 10.54 -20.47
C VAL A 90 -19.95 11.59 -20.84
N GLU A 91 -20.18 12.81 -20.40
CA GLU A 91 -19.24 13.92 -20.41
C GLU A 91 -19.18 14.48 -18.99
N GLY A 92 -18.01 14.74 -18.43
CA GLY A 92 -18.00 15.33 -17.11
C GLY A 92 -16.65 15.78 -16.60
N THR A 93 -16.72 16.63 -15.58
CA THR A 93 -15.58 17.11 -14.84
C THR A 93 -15.78 16.88 -13.35
N ALA A 94 -14.70 16.52 -12.67
CA ALA A 94 -14.67 16.47 -11.21
C ALA A 94 -13.35 17.00 -10.66
N ALA A 95 -13.35 17.70 -9.52
CA ALA A 95 -12.08 18.11 -8.92
C ALA A 95 -11.47 16.98 -8.09
N SER A 96 -12.25 16.30 -7.25
CA SER A 96 -11.77 15.17 -6.45
C SER A 96 -12.87 14.13 -6.25
N ALA A 97 -13.06 13.25 -7.22
CA ALA A 97 -14.10 12.22 -7.14
C ALA A 97 -13.68 10.88 -7.76
N ASP A 98 -14.07 9.80 -7.09
CA ASP A 98 -14.01 8.46 -7.69
C ASP A 98 -15.11 8.32 -8.74
N PHE A 99 -14.76 7.81 -9.91
CA PHE A 99 -15.67 7.60 -11.02
C PHE A 99 -15.81 6.11 -11.34
N ARG A 100 -17.04 5.59 -11.23
CA ARG A 100 -17.36 4.21 -11.60
C ARG A 100 -18.47 4.15 -12.64
N ALA A 101 -18.14 3.67 -13.82
CA ALA A 101 -19.08 3.33 -14.89
C ALA A 101 -19.26 1.80 -14.95
N VAL A 102 -20.47 1.32 -14.66
CA VAL A 102 -20.85 -0.11 -14.66
C VAL A 102 -21.75 -0.39 -15.86
N GLY A 103 -21.43 -1.43 -16.64
CA GLY A 103 -22.18 -1.80 -17.85
C GLY A 103 -21.66 -1.16 -19.14
N ARG A 104 -22.49 -1.18 -20.20
CA ARG A 104 -22.10 -0.78 -21.56
C ARG A 104 -22.40 0.68 -21.83
N PHE A 105 -21.36 1.50 -22.01
CA PHE A 105 -21.48 2.90 -22.37
C PHE A 105 -21.12 3.15 -23.84
N GLY A 106 -21.61 4.25 -24.38
CA GLY A 106 -21.18 4.78 -25.66
C GLY A 106 -19.81 5.44 -25.52
N GLU A 107 -19.78 6.77 -25.62
CA GLU A 107 -18.60 7.57 -25.38
C GLU A 107 -18.52 7.99 -23.92
N VAL A 108 -17.33 7.88 -23.31
CA VAL A 108 -17.05 8.38 -21.96
C VAL A 108 -15.93 9.40 -22.04
N ALA A 109 -16.29 10.68 -21.89
CA ALA A 109 -15.38 11.81 -21.74
C ALA A 109 -15.40 12.26 -20.27
N PHE A 110 -14.27 12.18 -19.56
CA PHE A 110 -14.24 12.57 -18.15
C PHE A 110 -12.88 13.12 -17.74
N ASP A 111 -12.88 14.34 -17.20
CA ASP A 111 -11.69 14.98 -16.67
C ASP A 111 -11.77 15.05 -15.14
N SER A 112 -10.71 14.64 -14.46
CA SER A 112 -10.62 14.71 -12.99
C SER A 112 -9.30 15.35 -12.56
N ALA A 113 -9.21 15.96 -11.38
CA ALA A 113 -7.89 16.21 -10.79
C ALA A 113 -7.43 14.97 -10.00
N HIS A 114 -8.30 14.41 -9.16
CA HIS A 114 -8.00 13.26 -8.32
C HIS A 114 -9.13 12.21 -8.27
N GLY A 115 -8.76 10.93 -8.09
CA GLY A 115 -9.71 9.83 -7.83
C GLY A 115 -9.56 8.65 -8.78
N GLN A 116 -10.00 7.46 -8.35
CA GLN A 116 -9.92 6.25 -9.18
C GLN A 116 -11.02 6.26 -10.24
N ILE A 117 -10.64 5.95 -11.49
CA ILE A 117 -11.57 5.84 -12.62
C ILE A 117 -11.68 4.38 -13.04
N LYS A 118 -12.89 3.83 -12.99
CA LYS A 118 -13.15 2.46 -13.43
C LYS A 118 -14.36 2.38 -14.35
N ILE A 119 -14.16 1.81 -15.54
CA ILE A 119 -15.15 1.67 -16.60
C ILE A 119 -15.24 0.20 -16.98
N ASP A 120 -16.42 -0.39 -16.91
CA ASP A 120 -16.60 -1.80 -17.30
C ASP A 120 -16.52 -1.97 -18.82
N GLU A 121 -17.33 -1.23 -19.60
CA GLU A 121 -17.30 -1.26 -21.06
C GLU A 121 -17.67 0.09 -21.68
N ALA A 122 -16.92 0.52 -22.69
CA ALA A 122 -17.20 1.74 -23.45
C ALA A 122 -16.86 1.59 -24.95
N ALA A 123 -17.63 2.25 -25.80
CA ALA A 123 -17.37 2.32 -27.24
C ALA A 123 -16.17 3.23 -27.59
N SER A 124 -15.99 4.32 -26.84
CA SER A 124 -14.80 5.19 -26.93
C SER A 124 -14.57 5.91 -25.60
N VAL A 125 -13.30 6.27 -25.32
CA VAL A 125 -12.92 6.85 -24.02
C VAL A 125 -11.99 8.05 -24.23
N ARG A 126 -12.32 9.20 -23.63
CA ARG A 126 -11.42 10.36 -23.50
C ARG A 126 -11.30 10.72 -22.03
N LEU A 127 -10.11 10.61 -21.46
CA LEU A 127 -9.91 10.83 -20.03
C LEU A 127 -8.63 11.61 -19.77
N THR A 128 -8.72 12.58 -18.88
CA THR A 128 -7.56 13.29 -18.31
C THR A 128 -7.66 13.27 -16.79
N THR A 129 -6.60 12.85 -16.10
CA THR A 129 -6.53 12.98 -14.63
C THR A 129 -5.15 13.44 -14.17
N GLU A 130 -5.06 14.21 -13.08
CA GLU A 130 -3.73 14.58 -12.53
C GLU A 130 -3.18 13.44 -11.67
N ALA A 131 -4.02 12.80 -10.84
CA ALA A 131 -3.63 11.63 -10.06
C ALA A 131 -4.77 10.64 -9.84
N GLY A 132 -4.56 9.37 -10.18
CA GLY A 132 -5.50 8.28 -9.99
C GLY A 132 -5.33 7.16 -11.02
N ASP A 133 -5.63 5.93 -10.60
CA ASP A 133 -5.60 4.78 -11.49
C ASP A 133 -6.82 4.77 -12.41
N VAL A 134 -6.59 4.45 -13.68
CA VAL A 134 -7.62 4.32 -14.71
C VAL A 134 -7.71 2.86 -15.15
N SER A 135 -8.89 2.26 -14.99
CA SER A 135 -9.14 0.90 -15.47
C SER A 135 -10.36 0.84 -16.39
N VAL A 136 -10.18 0.28 -17.59
CA VAL A 136 -11.23 0.01 -18.57
C VAL A 136 -11.28 -1.50 -18.78
N GLY A 137 -12.45 -2.11 -18.59
CA GLY A 137 -12.67 -3.54 -18.83
C GLY A 137 -12.60 -3.84 -20.32
N ARG A 138 -13.62 -3.44 -21.09
CA ARG A 138 -13.70 -3.64 -22.54
C ARG A 138 -13.82 -2.31 -23.29
N LEU A 139 -12.90 -2.08 -24.23
CA LEU A 139 -12.86 -0.89 -25.07
C LEU A 139 -13.17 -1.27 -26.53
N GLY A 140 -14.33 -0.83 -27.03
CA GLY A 140 -14.84 -1.19 -28.36
C GLY A 140 -14.31 -0.35 -29.53
N GLY A 141 -13.52 0.70 -29.26
CA GLY A 141 -13.11 1.71 -30.24
C GLY A 141 -11.95 2.58 -29.73
N PRO A 142 -11.77 3.79 -30.30
CA PRO A 142 -10.61 4.63 -29.98
C PRO A 142 -10.62 5.13 -28.53
N ALA A 143 -9.44 5.35 -27.98
CA ALA A 143 -9.27 5.96 -26.67
C ALA A 143 -8.11 6.93 -26.60
N GLN A 144 -8.28 7.97 -25.77
CA GLN A 144 -7.23 8.89 -25.38
C GLN A 144 -7.29 9.06 -23.85
N ILE A 145 -6.32 8.47 -23.15
CA ILE A 145 -6.28 8.45 -21.68
C ILE A 145 -4.95 9.05 -21.25
N SER A 146 -5.00 10.10 -20.42
CA SER A 146 -3.83 10.75 -19.84
C SER A 146 -3.95 10.82 -18.33
N THR A 147 -2.92 10.40 -17.58
CA THR A 147 -2.84 10.59 -16.13
C THR A 147 -1.50 11.23 -15.74
N GLY A 148 -1.45 12.11 -14.75
CA GLY A 148 -0.18 12.59 -14.20
C GLY A 148 0.50 11.50 -13.37
N LYS A 149 -0.22 10.90 -12.42
CA LYS A 149 0.26 9.82 -11.57
C LYS A 149 -0.81 8.74 -11.39
N GLY A 150 -0.51 7.51 -11.76
CA GLY A 150 -1.43 6.37 -11.63
C GLY A 150 -1.31 5.41 -12.81
N ASP A 151 -1.77 4.19 -12.59
CA ASP A 151 -1.71 3.13 -13.60
C ASP A 151 -2.86 3.28 -14.61
N ILE A 152 -2.58 3.01 -15.88
CA ILE A 152 -3.60 2.88 -16.93
C ILE A 152 -3.71 1.41 -17.31
N ARG A 153 -4.91 0.83 -17.16
CA ARG A 153 -5.20 -0.56 -17.54
C ARG A 153 -6.39 -0.63 -18.47
N ILE A 154 -6.18 -1.16 -19.67
CA ILE A 154 -7.24 -1.62 -20.56
C ILE A 154 -7.18 -3.15 -20.57
N ALA A 155 -8.20 -3.80 -19.99
CA ALA A 155 -8.20 -5.26 -19.90
C ALA A 155 -8.42 -5.91 -21.27
N GLU A 156 -9.27 -5.32 -22.12
CA GLU A 156 -9.54 -5.79 -23.48
C GLU A 156 -9.83 -4.62 -24.44
N ALA A 157 -9.00 -4.43 -25.47
CA ALA A 157 -9.16 -3.46 -26.55
C ALA A 157 -9.47 -4.17 -27.87
N VAL A 158 -10.47 -3.69 -28.60
CA VAL A 158 -11.02 -4.37 -29.79
C VAL A 158 -10.52 -3.78 -31.11
N ARG A 159 -10.55 -2.45 -31.28
CA ARG A 159 -10.17 -1.78 -32.54
C ARG A 159 -9.93 -0.28 -32.36
N GLY A 160 -9.29 0.35 -33.35
CA GLY A 160 -9.08 1.79 -33.43
C GLY A 160 -7.74 2.23 -32.84
N THR A 161 -7.54 3.54 -32.68
CA THR A 161 -6.31 4.11 -32.13
C THR A 161 -6.48 4.37 -30.62
N VAL A 162 -5.56 3.84 -29.83
CA VAL A 162 -5.56 3.89 -28.36
C VAL A 162 -4.29 4.60 -27.91
N VAL A 163 -4.44 5.84 -27.42
CA VAL A 163 -3.36 6.69 -26.94
C VAL A 163 -3.40 6.75 -25.42
N LEU A 164 -2.36 6.25 -24.76
CA LEU A 164 -2.25 6.15 -23.31
C LEU A 164 -1.01 6.87 -22.84
N ARG A 165 -1.17 7.83 -21.92
CA ARG A 165 -0.06 8.62 -21.39
C ARG A 165 -0.12 8.66 -19.87
N THR A 166 0.98 8.35 -19.21
CA THR A 166 1.14 8.59 -17.77
C THR A 166 2.50 9.24 -17.50
N GLN A 167 2.66 10.12 -16.50
CA GLN A 167 4.01 10.55 -16.11
C GLN A 167 4.64 9.52 -15.16
N ALA A 168 3.88 9.02 -14.19
CA ALA A 168 4.33 7.99 -13.26
C ALA A 168 3.22 6.95 -13.03
N GLY A 169 3.44 5.74 -13.54
CA GLY A 169 2.50 4.62 -13.47
C GLY A 169 2.72 3.64 -14.63
N GLN A 170 2.20 2.43 -14.46
CA GLN A 170 2.23 1.40 -15.49
C GLN A 170 1.14 1.65 -16.55
N VAL A 171 1.42 1.23 -17.78
CA VAL A 171 0.42 1.14 -18.84
C VAL A 171 0.25 -0.32 -19.23
N SER A 172 -0.95 -0.87 -19.10
CA SER A 172 -1.24 -2.25 -19.53
C SER A 172 -2.42 -2.30 -20.49
N VAL A 173 -2.23 -2.97 -21.63
CA VAL A 173 -3.25 -3.12 -22.67
C VAL A 173 -3.36 -4.59 -23.06
N GLY A 174 -4.54 -5.18 -22.85
CA GLY A 174 -4.92 -6.47 -23.43
C GLY A 174 -5.63 -6.27 -24.76
N THR A 175 -5.23 -6.97 -25.81
CA THR A 175 -5.96 -6.95 -27.10
C THR A 175 -6.92 -8.13 -27.17
N ALA A 176 -8.13 -7.90 -27.66
CA ALA A 176 -9.13 -8.95 -27.81
C ALA A 176 -8.60 -10.12 -28.67
N ALA A 177 -9.08 -11.33 -28.41
CA ALA A 177 -8.62 -12.53 -29.11
C ALA A 177 -8.83 -12.39 -30.63
N GLY A 178 -7.78 -12.65 -31.42
CA GLY A 178 -7.80 -12.57 -32.88
C GLY A 178 -7.63 -11.16 -33.47
N VAL A 179 -7.50 -10.12 -32.63
CA VAL A 179 -7.22 -8.74 -33.09
C VAL A 179 -5.73 -8.57 -33.33
N SER A 180 -5.37 -8.18 -34.56
CA SER A 180 -4.01 -7.76 -34.89
C SER A 180 -3.78 -6.31 -34.47
N ALA A 181 -2.70 -6.04 -33.75
CA ALA A 181 -2.38 -4.75 -33.17
C ALA A 181 -0.93 -4.31 -33.43
N SER A 182 -0.73 -3.01 -33.56
CA SER A 182 0.60 -2.38 -33.52
C SER A 182 0.83 -1.71 -32.17
N LEU A 183 2.10 -1.65 -31.74
CA LEU A 183 2.51 -0.98 -30.51
C LEU A 183 3.62 0.01 -30.82
N ASP A 184 3.34 1.27 -30.55
CA ASP A 184 4.31 2.36 -30.41
C ASP A 184 4.40 2.70 -28.92
N ALA A 185 5.50 2.32 -28.28
CA ALA A 185 5.67 2.43 -26.84
C ALA A 185 6.96 3.18 -26.49
N GLY A 186 6.86 4.10 -25.52
CA GLY A 186 8.00 4.85 -25.01
C GLY A 186 7.98 4.95 -23.50
N THR A 187 9.04 4.47 -22.84
CA THR A 187 9.25 4.68 -21.40
C THR A 187 10.59 5.32 -21.14
N ALA A 188 10.65 6.36 -20.29
CA ALA A 188 11.94 6.95 -19.89
C ALA A 188 12.62 6.11 -18.80
N HIS A 189 11.85 5.57 -17.86
CA HIS A 189 12.32 4.69 -16.78
C HIS A 189 11.32 3.54 -16.56
N GLY A 190 11.57 2.41 -17.21
CA GLY A 190 10.74 1.20 -17.13
C GLY A 190 11.05 0.24 -18.27
N ARG A 191 10.24 -0.80 -18.43
CA ARG A 191 10.37 -1.79 -19.51
C ARG A 191 9.14 -1.82 -20.40
N ILE A 192 9.37 -2.12 -21.67
CA ILE A 192 8.30 -2.36 -22.65
C ILE A 192 8.22 -3.87 -22.86
N HIS A 193 7.11 -4.47 -22.42
CA HIS A 193 6.79 -5.87 -22.66
C HIS A 193 5.75 -5.95 -23.77
N ASN A 194 6.18 -6.43 -24.94
CA ASN A 194 5.31 -6.67 -26.08
C ASN A 194 5.11 -8.18 -26.27
N ALA A 195 3.91 -8.67 -25.96
CA ALA A 195 3.46 -10.02 -26.19
C ALA A 195 2.21 -10.04 -27.11
N LEU A 196 2.14 -9.09 -28.05
CA LEU A 196 1.09 -9.05 -29.06
C LEU A 196 1.27 -10.19 -30.07
N ARG A 197 0.18 -10.86 -30.42
CA ARG A 197 0.11 -11.91 -31.42
C ARG A 197 -0.71 -11.40 -32.59
N ASN A 198 -0.06 -11.25 -33.74
CA ASN A 198 -0.70 -10.82 -34.97
C ASN A 198 -0.87 -11.99 -35.93
N THR A 199 -1.98 -12.01 -36.66
CA THR A 199 -2.19 -13.00 -37.72
C THR A 199 -1.35 -12.60 -38.93
N GLU A 200 -0.55 -13.52 -39.47
CA GLU A 200 0.30 -13.25 -40.64
C GLU A 200 -0.54 -12.69 -41.82
N GLY A 201 -0.12 -11.55 -42.36
CA GLY A 201 -0.78 -10.89 -43.50
C GLY A 201 -1.99 -10.00 -43.16
N ALA A 202 -2.40 -9.90 -41.90
CA ALA A 202 -3.48 -9.01 -41.47
C ALA A 202 -2.96 -7.59 -41.15
N ALA A 203 -3.66 -6.56 -41.65
CA ALA A 203 -3.42 -5.17 -41.23
C ALA A 203 -3.79 -4.98 -39.75
N ALA A 204 -3.05 -4.11 -39.03
CA ALA A 204 -3.35 -3.78 -37.64
C ALA A 204 -4.74 -3.12 -37.57
N GLN A 205 -5.66 -3.74 -36.81
CA GLN A 205 -7.00 -3.21 -36.54
C GLN A 205 -7.02 -2.33 -35.28
N LEU A 206 -5.97 -2.41 -34.48
CA LEU A 206 -5.77 -1.69 -33.23
C LEU A 206 -4.36 -1.07 -33.24
N GLU A 207 -4.28 0.24 -33.08
CA GLU A 207 -3.01 0.98 -32.99
C GLU A 207 -2.84 1.47 -31.57
N ILE A 208 -1.81 1.00 -30.87
CA ILE A 208 -1.56 1.34 -29.47
C ILE A 208 -0.37 2.30 -29.40
N HIS A 209 -0.60 3.52 -28.94
CA HIS A 209 0.45 4.48 -28.57
C HIS A 209 0.48 4.60 -27.05
N ALA A 210 1.51 4.08 -26.41
CA ALA A 210 1.64 4.09 -24.96
C ALA A 210 2.92 4.82 -24.54
N THR A 211 2.81 5.82 -23.68
CA THR A 211 3.99 6.52 -23.15
C THR A 211 3.92 6.67 -21.64
N THR A 212 5.02 6.37 -20.96
CA THR A 212 5.18 6.63 -19.53
C THR A 212 6.55 7.24 -19.23
N ALA A 213 6.68 8.18 -18.29
CA ALA A 213 8.02 8.62 -17.88
C ALA A 213 8.63 7.65 -16.84
N TYR A 214 7.80 7.11 -15.93
CA TYR A 214 8.21 6.16 -14.89
C TYR A 214 7.18 5.03 -14.79
N GLY A 215 7.52 3.84 -15.29
CA GLY A 215 6.66 2.66 -15.25
C GLY A 215 6.82 1.76 -16.47
N ASP A 216 6.29 0.55 -16.36
CA ASP A 216 6.33 -0.43 -17.44
C ASP A 216 5.14 -0.25 -18.39
N ILE A 217 5.37 -0.54 -19.67
CA ILE A 217 4.33 -0.64 -20.69
C ILE A 217 4.19 -2.11 -21.07
N THR A 218 3.03 -2.71 -20.82
CA THR A 218 2.74 -4.09 -21.20
C THR A 218 1.60 -4.14 -22.21
N ALA A 219 1.87 -4.66 -23.40
CA ALA A 219 0.85 -4.98 -24.39
C ALA A 219 0.83 -6.49 -24.61
N ARG A 220 -0.35 -7.12 -24.52
CA ARG A 220 -0.49 -8.58 -24.71
C ARG A 220 -1.77 -8.93 -25.43
N SER A 221 -1.73 -9.97 -26.26
CA SER A 221 -2.96 -10.53 -26.81
C SER A 221 -3.61 -11.49 -25.82
N LEU A 222 -4.93 -11.40 -25.71
CA LEU A 222 -5.71 -12.32 -24.90
C LEU A 222 -5.92 -13.62 -25.69
N ASP A 223 -5.69 -14.75 -25.04
CA ASP A 223 -6.05 -16.06 -25.57
C ASP A 223 -7.58 -16.21 -25.55
N ALA A 224 -8.15 -16.87 -26.56
CA ALA A 224 -9.55 -17.25 -26.52
C ALA A 224 -9.77 -18.17 -25.30
N ALA A 225 -10.62 -17.76 -24.37
CA ALA A 225 -10.84 -18.49 -23.13
C ALA A 225 -11.30 -19.94 -23.41
N THR A 226 -10.46 -20.93 -23.09
CA THR A 226 -10.87 -22.33 -22.92
C THR A 226 -11.08 -22.61 -21.43
N ALA A 227 -12.25 -23.12 -21.07
CA ALA A 227 -12.63 -23.47 -19.70
C ALA A 227 -11.75 -24.57 -19.08
N PRO A 228 -11.53 -24.60 -17.75
CA PRO A 228 -10.61 -25.53 -17.11
C PRO A 228 -11.22 -26.94 -16.92
N GLY A 229 -10.44 -27.97 -17.28
CA GLY A 229 -10.73 -29.37 -17.04
C GLY A 229 -10.18 -29.87 -15.69
N VAL A 230 -10.96 -30.73 -15.04
CA VAL A 230 -10.71 -31.39 -13.75
C VAL A 230 -9.50 -32.34 -13.83
N VAL A 231 -8.63 -32.32 -12.81
CA VAL A 231 -7.58 -33.34 -12.60
C VAL A 231 -7.72 -33.97 -11.22
N THR A 232 -7.82 -35.29 -11.18
CA THR A 232 -7.93 -36.14 -9.99
C THR A 232 -6.56 -36.40 -9.35
N ALA A 233 -6.52 -36.40 -8.01
CA ALA A 233 -5.35 -36.68 -7.18
C ALA A 233 -5.00 -38.18 -7.11
N GLY A 234 -3.70 -38.48 -6.98
CA GLY A 234 -3.16 -39.78 -6.58
C GLY A 234 -2.11 -39.60 -5.49
N SER A 235 -2.32 -40.26 -4.36
CA SER A 235 -1.47 -40.24 -3.16
C SER A 235 -0.42 -41.35 -3.17
N ALA A 236 0.74 -41.14 -2.53
CA ALA A 236 1.41 -42.13 -1.68
C ALA A 236 2.56 -41.51 -0.87
N ASP A 237 2.66 -41.95 0.39
CA ASP A 237 3.46 -41.48 1.51
C ASP A 237 4.98 -41.75 1.46
N GLY A 238 5.72 -40.97 2.26
CA GLY A 238 7.06 -41.27 2.75
C GLY A 238 7.35 -40.51 4.04
N THR A 239 7.64 -41.22 5.13
CA THR A 239 7.71 -40.77 6.53
C THR A 239 9.13 -40.45 7.03
N ALA A 240 9.22 -39.49 7.98
CA ALA A 240 10.16 -39.29 9.12
C ALA A 240 10.58 -37.80 9.26
N ALA A 241 10.75 -37.12 10.41
CA ALA A 241 10.39 -37.27 11.83
C ALA A 241 10.58 -35.86 12.49
N PRO A 242 10.37 -35.67 13.82
CA PRO A 242 9.34 -34.81 14.43
C PRO A 242 9.62 -33.29 14.44
N GLN A 243 8.60 -32.47 14.14
CA GLN A 243 8.57 -31.03 14.42
C GLN A 243 7.65 -30.74 15.62
N ALA A 244 8.16 -29.97 16.57
CA ALA A 244 7.42 -29.53 17.75
C ALA A 244 6.28 -28.57 17.38
N GLY A 245 5.06 -28.91 17.80
CA GLY A 245 3.89 -28.05 17.83
C GLY A 245 3.23 -27.78 16.48
N ALA A 246 2.63 -28.80 15.85
CA ALA A 246 1.80 -28.59 14.68
C ALA A 246 0.55 -27.77 15.07
N GLY A 247 0.57 -26.48 14.77
CA GLY A 247 -0.64 -25.66 14.72
C GLY A 247 -1.67 -26.22 13.72
N PRO A 248 -2.87 -25.62 13.64
CA PRO A 248 -3.88 -26.04 12.66
C PRO A 248 -3.31 -26.08 11.24
N ASP A 249 -3.73 -27.03 10.41
CA ASP A 249 -3.30 -27.01 9.01
C ASP A 249 -3.96 -25.84 8.27
N ARG A 250 -3.15 -25.11 7.51
CA ARG A 250 -3.50 -23.83 6.86
C ARG A 250 -2.99 -23.84 5.42
N PRO A 251 -3.59 -24.65 4.52
CA PRO A 251 -3.14 -24.76 3.13
C PRO A 251 -3.16 -23.41 2.38
N GLU A 252 -4.10 -22.53 2.73
CA GLU A 252 -4.19 -21.16 2.21
C GLU A 252 -2.98 -20.30 2.58
N LEU A 253 -2.47 -20.40 3.81
CA LEU A 253 -1.27 -19.67 4.23
C LEU A 253 -0.01 -20.24 3.57
N ARG A 254 0.07 -21.58 3.42
CA ARG A 254 1.16 -22.23 2.68
C ARG A 254 1.18 -21.78 1.21
N LYS A 255 0.01 -21.72 0.59
CA LYS A 255 -0.16 -21.23 -0.79
C LYS A 255 0.27 -19.77 -0.91
N ALA A 256 -0.15 -18.90 0.02
CA ALA A 256 0.20 -17.48 -0.02
C ALA A 256 1.72 -17.23 0.10
N ILE A 257 2.41 -17.92 1.01
CA ILE A 257 3.87 -17.78 1.12
C ILE A 257 4.61 -18.39 -0.08
N GLN A 258 4.05 -19.41 -0.73
CA GLN A 258 4.61 -19.96 -1.96
C GLN A 258 4.42 -19.00 -3.13
N GLU A 259 3.27 -18.35 -3.26
CA GLU A 259 3.03 -17.35 -4.31
C GLU A 259 3.97 -16.14 -4.18
N ALA A 260 4.38 -15.78 -2.96
CA ALA A 260 5.44 -14.78 -2.75
C ALA A 260 6.80 -15.25 -3.30
N VAL A 261 7.15 -16.52 -3.09
CA VAL A 261 8.39 -17.10 -3.63
C VAL A 261 8.33 -17.17 -5.16
N ASP A 262 7.20 -17.60 -5.70
CA ASP A 262 6.96 -17.69 -7.15
C ASP A 262 6.98 -16.28 -7.80
N ALA A 263 6.62 -15.25 -7.04
CA ALA A 263 6.74 -13.86 -7.46
C ALA A 263 8.18 -13.30 -7.36
N GLY A 264 9.13 -14.08 -6.85
CA GLY A 264 10.58 -13.83 -6.92
C GLY A 264 11.26 -13.44 -5.60
N PHE A 265 10.59 -13.51 -4.45
CA PHE A 265 11.27 -13.44 -3.15
C PHE A 265 12.09 -14.72 -2.92
N ALA A 266 13.30 -14.60 -2.37
CA ALA A 266 14.16 -15.75 -2.09
C ALA A 266 13.55 -16.67 -1.02
N GLY A 267 13.03 -16.07 0.04
CA GLY A 267 12.47 -16.81 1.16
C GLY A 267 11.49 -15.98 1.98
N VAL A 268 10.48 -16.66 2.51
CA VAL A 268 9.45 -16.08 3.37
C VAL A 268 9.32 -16.90 4.65
N GLN A 269 9.23 -16.24 5.79
CA GLN A 269 8.75 -16.82 7.04
C GLN A 269 7.53 -16.03 7.51
N LEU A 270 6.49 -16.73 7.95
CA LEU A 270 5.20 -16.16 8.34
C LEU A 270 4.73 -16.82 9.64
N ARG A 271 4.16 -15.99 10.53
CA ARG A 271 3.45 -16.41 11.73
C ARG A 271 2.11 -15.71 11.80
N VAL A 272 1.07 -16.49 12.05
CA VAL A 272 -0.31 -16.04 12.23
C VAL A 272 -0.79 -16.54 13.58
N HIS A 273 -1.50 -15.68 14.30
CA HIS A 273 -2.24 -16.04 15.50
C HIS A 273 -3.65 -15.52 15.34
N ASP A 274 -4.65 -16.38 15.47
CA ASP A 274 -6.08 -16.05 15.40
C ASP A 274 -6.90 -17.08 16.21
N GLU A 275 -8.21 -17.17 15.97
CA GLU A 275 -9.10 -18.09 16.69
C GLU A 275 -8.80 -19.58 16.51
N LEU A 276 -8.11 -19.99 15.43
CA LEU A 276 -7.70 -21.39 15.26
C LEU A 276 -6.36 -21.67 15.96
N GLY A 277 -5.76 -20.68 16.60
CA GLY A 277 -4.50 -20.76 17.32
C GLY A 277 -3.33 -20.23 16.50
N GLU A 278 -2.13 -20.63 16.90
CA GLU A 278 -0.89 -20.21 16.25
C GLU A 278 -0.54 -21.10 15.06
N TRP A 279 -0.18 -20.49 13.93
CA TRP A 279 0.44 -21.15 12.80
C TRP A 279 1.77 -20.46 12.46
N ALA A 280 2.80 -21.22 12.13
CA ALA A 280 4.03 -20.69 11.59
C ALA A 280 4.58 -21.56 10.47
N GLY A 281 5.05 -20.93 9.40
CA GLY A 281 5.54 -21.61 8.21
C GLY A 281 6.56 -20.79 7.44
N SER A 282 7.25 -21.46 6.52
CA SER A 282 8.21 -20.84 5.62
C SER A 282 8.23 -21.49 4.24
N ALA A 283 8.61 -20.69 3.24
CA ALA A 283 8.74 -21.09 1.85
C ALA A 283 9.98 -20.44 1.21
N GLY A 284 10.42 -21.00 0.09
CA GLY A 284 11.63 -20.58 -0.60
C GLY A 284 12.90 -21.12 0.05
N VAL A 285 14.00 -20.42 -0.14
CA VAL A 285 15.34 -20.81 0.32
C VAL A 285 15.84 -19.88 1.41
N ARG A 286 16.56 -20.45 2.38
CA ARG A 286 17.26 -19.72 3.43
C ARG A 286 18.43 -18.93 2.84
N LYS A 287 19.08 -19.45 1.81
CA LYS A 287 20.25 -18.88 1.16
C LYS A 287 20.30 -19.34 -0.29
N LEU A 288 20.66 -18.45 -1.22
CA LEU A 288 20.77 -18.80 -2.64
C LEU A 288 21.82 -19.89 -2.85
N GLY A 289 21.50 -20.86 -3.71
CA GLY A 289 22.34 -22.03 -3.97
C GLY A 289 22.16 -23.19 -2.99
N GLU A 290 21.32 -23.05 -1.97
CA GLU A 290 20.99 -24.09 -0.99
C GLU A 290 19.50 -24.47 -1.07
N SER A 291 19.13 -25.66 -0.56
CA SER A 291 17.75 -26.15 -0.57
C SER A 291 17.01 -25.97 0.76
N ASP A 292 17.71 -25.56 1.82
CA ASP A 292 17.12 -25.37 3.14
C ASP A 292 16.10 -24.24 3.11
N LYS A 293 14.94 -24.44 3.73
CA LYS A 293 13.93 -23.38 3.89
C LYS A 293 14.36 -22.34 4.92
N PRO A 294 13.86 -21.10 4.84
CA PRO A 294 14.01 -20.14 5.93
C PRO A 294 13.55 -20.76 7.26
N PRO A 295 14.25 -20.49 8.38
CA PRO A 295 13.72 -20.82 9.71
C PRO A 295 12.34 -20.17 9.90
N THR A 296 11.40 -20.85 10.57
CA THR A 296 10.02 -20.33 10.78
C THR A 296 9.93 -19.25 11.87
N ASN A 297 10.97 -19.12 12.68
CA ASN A 297 11.13 -18.08 13.71
C ASN A 297 12.57 -17.56 13.76
N GLY A 298 13.22 -17.46 12.60
CA GLY A 298 14.58 -16.92 12.52
C GLY A 298 14.60 -15.41 12.68
N ARG A 299 15.77 -14.89 13.05
CA ARG A 299 15.98 -13.45 13.17
C ARG A 299 16.08 -12.78 11.81
N PHE A 300 15.61 -11.54 11.73
CA PHE A 300 15.70 -10.71 10.52
C PHE A 300 15.78 -9.23 10.89
N TRP A 301 16.27 -8.42 9.96
CA TRP A 301 16.21 -6.97 10.03
C TRP A 301 14.77 -6.50 9.89
N ALA A 302 14.19 -5.97 10.97
CA ALA A 302 12.77 -5.61 11.01
C ALA A 302 12.47 -4.28 10.32
N GLY A 303 13.50 -3.48 10.01
CA GLY A 303 13.34 -2.19 9.34
C GLY A 303 12.34 -1.30 10.07
N SER A 304 11.55 -0.54 9.31
CA SER A 304 10.61 0.45 9.84
C SER A 304 9.55 -0.03 10.84
N VAL A 305 9.38 -1.34 11.05
CA VAL A 305 8.64 -1.87 12.22
C VAL A 305 9.16 -1.29 13.55
N ALA A 306 10.44 -0.93 13.60
CA ALA A 306 11.06 -0.25 14.75
C ALA A 306 10.34 1.04 15.19
N LYS A 307 9.66 1.73 14.28
CA LYS A 307 8.93 2.96 14.61
C LYS A 307 7.82 2.72 15.61
N THR A 308 7.10 1.61 15.51
CA THR A 308 6.04 1.28 16.47
C THR A 308 6.60 1.02 17.87
N PHE A 309 7.77 0.39 17.96
CA PHE A 309 8.50 0.21 19.23
C PHE A 309 8.95 1.56 19.79
N THR A 310 9.59 2.41 18.98
CA THR A 310 10.05 3.75 19.36
C THR A 310 8.89 4.64 19.82
N ALA A 311 7.78 4.67 19.09
CA ALA A 311 6.59 5.41 19.47
C ALA A 311 6.00 4.91 20.79
N THR A 312 5.93 3.58 20.99
CA THR A 312 5.49 2.99 22.26
C THR A 312 6.39 3.42 23.42
N LEU A 313 7.71 3.42 23.23
CA LEU A 313 8.67 3.87 24.24
C LEU A 313 8.46 5.35 24.59
N VAL A 314 8.33 6.22 23.59
CA VAL A 314 8.05 7.65 23.79
C VAL A 314 6.71 7.84 24.52
N LEU A 315 5.67 7.12 24.13
CA LEU A 315 4.36 7.20 24.78
C LEU A 315 4.39 6.69 26.23
N GLN A 316 5.25 5.74 26.58
CA GLN A 316 5.47 5.37 27.98
C GLN A 316 6.14 6.49 28.78
N LEU A 317 7.05 7.26 28.16
CA LEU A 317 7.61 8.45 28.79
C LEU A 317 6.58 9.57 28.95
N VAL A 318 5.64 9.68 28.01
CA VAL A 318 4.47 10.56 28.14
C VAL A 318 3.58 10.12 29.31
N ALA A 319 3.30 8.83 29.43
CA ALA A 319 2.55 8.27 30.55
C ALA A 319 3.23 8.54 31.90
N ASP A 320 4.57 8.50 31.93
CA ASP A 320 5.38 8.83 33.12
C ASP A 320 5.44 10.35 33.42
N GLY A 321 4.85 11.21 32.58
CA GLY A 321 4.91 12.66 32.71
C GLY A 321 6.30 13.26 32.45
N ARG A 322 7.18 12.52 31.76
CA ARG A 322 8.57 12.93 31.49
C ARG A 322 8.69 13.86 30.28
N ILE A 323 7.74 13.76 29.35
CA ILE A 323 7.56 14.59 28.15
C ILE A 323 6.07 14.67 27.82
N GLY A 324 5.59 15.77 27.25
CA GLY A 324 4.27 15.89 26.66
C GLY A 324 4.27 15.55 25.16
N LEU A 325 3.15 15.03 24.64
CA LEU A 325 2.97 14.84 23.19
C LEU A 325 3.04 16.17 22.43
N ASP A 326 2.51 17.23 23.01
CA ASP A 326 2.42 18.54 22.36
C ASP A 326 3.56 19.49 22.79
N ASP A 327 4.56 18.97 23.53
CA ASP A 327 5.73 19.74 23.89
C ASP A 327 6.61 20.05 22.66
N PRO A 328 7.15 21.28 22.55
CA PRO A 328 8.15 21.62 21.55
C PRO A 328 9.43 20.80 21.67
N VAL A 329 9.84 20.13 20.59
CA VAL A 329 11.07 19.31 20.57
C VAL A 329 12.32 20.19 20.74
N ALA A 330 12.28 21.41 20.20
CA ALA A 330 13.38 22.37 20.27
C ALA A 330 13.82 22.71 21.72
N GLY A 331 12.91 22.60 22.70
CA GLY A 331 13.23 22.82 24.11
C GLY A 331 14.11 21.73 24.72
N TYR A 332 13.99 20.50 24.23
CA TYR A 332 14.77 19.35 24.68
C TYR A 332 16.08 19.19 23.90
N LEU A 333 16.07 19.52 22.61
CA LEU A 333 17.22 19.36 21.72
C LEU A 333 17.67 20.69 21.11
N PRO A 334 18.12 21.67 21.93
CA PRO A 334 18.46 23.02 21.47
C PRO A 334 19.61 23.05 20.47
N GLN A 335 20.50 22.04 20.48
CA GLN A 335 21.65 21.92 19.59
C GLN A 335 21.29 21.78 18.10
N PHE A 336 20.03 21.48 17.79
CA PHE A 336 19.55 21.34 16.41
C PHE A 336 18.80 22.56 15.90
N GLU A 337 18.55 23.57 16.74
CA GLU A 337 17.85 24.82 16.35
C GLU A 337 16.53 24.57 15.59
N LEU A 338 15.79 23.53 15.99
CA LEU A 338 14.53 23.13 15.35
C LEU A 338 13.49 24.26 15.44
N ASP A 339 12.58 24.29 14.47
CA ASP A 339 11.38 25.11 14.56
C ASP A 339 10.61 24.77 15.85
N ARG A 340 10.37 25.79 16.68
CA ARG A 340 9.74 25.65 18.00
C ARG A 340 8.29 25.15 17.93
N ARG A 341 7.66 25.15 16.74
CA ARG A 341 6.32 24.59 16.52
C ARG A 341 6.31 23.08 16.35
N ILE A 342 7.46 22.45 16.07
CA ILE A 342 7.55 20.99 15.92
C ILE A 342 7.39 20.34 17.30
N THR A 343 6.34 19.53 17.46
CA THR A 343 6.05 18.81 18.71
C THR A 343 6.45 17.34 18.64
N VAL A 344 6.51 16.69 19.81
CA VAL A 344 6.76 15.23 19.91
C VAL A 344 5.75 14.43 19.10
N ARG A 345 4.47 14.81 19.15
CA ARG A 345 3.38 14.23 18.37
C ARG A 345 3.67 14.30 16.88
N MET A 346 4.09 15.46 16.39
CA MET A 346 4.42 15.65 14.97
C MET A 346 5.57 14.76 14.49
N LEU A 347 6.54 14.47 15.36
CA LEU A 347 7.59 13.49 15.04
C LEU A 347 6.97 12.11 14.81
N LEU A 348 6.18 11.63 15.79
CA LEU A 348 5.63 10.27 15.76
C LEU A 348 4.62 10.04 14.62
N GLN A 349 3.91 11.08 14.16
CA GLN A 349 2.90 10.97 13.09
C GLN A 349 3.35 11.52 11.72
N HIS A 350 4.63 11.88 11.56
CA HIS A 350 5.18 12.36 10.28
C HIS A 350 4.61 13.69 9.75
N THR A 351 4.30 14.63 10.65
CA THR A 351 3.76 15.96 10.30
C THR A 351 4.70 17.11 10.69
N SER A 352 5.98 16.83 10.91
CA SER A 352 6.99 17.82 11.31
C SER A 352 7.47 18.71 10.16
N GLY A 353 7.33 18.26 8.92
CA GLY A 353 7.89 18.91 7.72
C GLY A 353 9.39 18.64 7.50
N LEU A 354 10.04 17.85 8.36
CA LEU A 354 11.47 17.59 8.27
C LEU A 354 11.82 16.67 7.08
N TYR A 355 12.84 17.09 6.32
CA TYR A 355 13.40 16.30 5.21
C TYR A 355 13.78 14.89 5.67
N ASN A 356 13.47 13.88 4.85
CA ASN A 356 13.86 12.50 5.10
C ASN A 356 15.31 12.26 4.65
N TYR A 357 16.26 12.08 5.58
CA TYR A 357 17.67 11.94 5.22
C TYR A 357 17.99 10.75 4.30
N THR A 358 17.09 9.76 4.15
CA THR A 358 17.23 8.65 3.19
C THR A 358 16.70 8.96 1.79
N GLY A 359 16.24 10.19 1.54
CA GLY A 359 15.59 10.62 0.32
C GLY A 359 14.07 10.46 0.36
N GLU A 360 13.39 11.21 -0.49
CA GLU A 360 11.93 11.22 -0.63
C GLU A 360 11.51 11.83 -1.98
N PRO A 361 10.28 11.58 -2.46
CA PRO A 361 9.74 12.27 -3.63
C PRO A 361 9.71 13.79 -3.42
N GLY A 362 10.13 14.53 -4.44
CA GLY A 362 10.05 15.98 -4.53
C GLY A 362 8.65 16.44 -4.96
N PRO A 363 8.38 17.75 -4.88
CA PRO A 363 7.08 18.33 -5.23
C PRO A 363 6.65 18.08 -6.68
N ASP A 364 7.61 17.86 -7.58
CA ASP A 364 7.41 17.58 -9.01
C ASP A 364 7.38 16.07 -9.33
N GLY A 365 7.38 15.21 -8.30
CA GLY A 365 7.42 13.76 -8.45
C GLY A 365 8.81 13.17 -8.70
N THR A 366 9.86 13.99 -8.86
CA THR A 366 11.24 13.49 -8.97
C THR A 366 11.76 13.02 -7.61
N PHE A 367 12.56 11.95 -7.56
CA PHE A 367 13.10 11.50 -6.27
C PHE A 367 14.25 12.40 -5.82
N VAL A 368 14.06 13.12 -4.71
CA VAL A 368 15.11 13.94 -4.11
C VAL A 368 16.03 13.01 -3.32
N GLN A 369 17.24 12.84 -3.83
CA GLN A 369 18.25 11.95 -3.25
C GLN A 369 18.68 12.40 -1.85
N GLY A 370 18.66 11.46 -0.90
CA GLY A 370 19.29 11.58 0.40
C GLY A 370 20.55 10.72 0.47
N ILE A 371 20.88 10.22 1.66
CA ILE A 371 21.91 9.20 1.85
C ILE A 371 21.46 7.92 1.16
N PRO A 372 22.25 7.35 0.22
CA PRO A 372 21.87 6.15 -0.53
C PRO A 372 21.49 4.99 0.39
N SER A 373 20.32 4.39 0.14
CA SER A 373 19.78 3.23 0.87
C SER A 373 19.57 2.00 -0.02
N MET A 374 19.95 2.11 -1.29
CA MET A 374 19.87 1.06 -2.30
C MET A 374 20.88 1.32 -3.43
N GLY A 375 21.03 0.36 -4.33
CA GLY A 375 21.94 0.47 -5.48
C GLY A 375 23.41 0.33 -5.08
N LYS A 376 24.29 0.53 -6.08
CA LYS A 376 25.74 0.31 -5.94
C LYS A 376 26.35 1.12 -4.81
N ASP A 377 26.04 2.41 -4.75
CA ASP A 377 26.62 3.33 -3.76
C ASP A 377 26.30 2.89 -2.33
N TRP A 378 25.07 2.44 -2.09
CA TRP A 378 24.72 1.87 -0.79
C TRP A 378 25.42 0.53 -0.56
N VAL A 379 25.44 -0.39 -1.54
CA VAL A 379 26.10 -1.69 -1.38
C VAL A 379 27.56 -1.51 -0.98
N ASP A 380 28.31 -0.63 -1.65
CA ASP A 380 29.72 -0.40 -1.34
C ASP A 380 29.94 0.24 0.04
N ASN A 381 28.99 1.04 0.51
CA ASN A 381 29.08 1.80 1.77
C ASN A 381 28.21 1.22 2.91
N ARG A 382 27.66 0.00 2.76
CA ARG A 382 26.70 -0.60 3.71
C ARG A 382 27.24 -0.86 5.12
N PHE A 383 28.53 -0.68 5.35
CA PHE A 383 29.19 -0.81 6.66
C PHE A 383 29.52 0.53 7.32
N THR A 384 29.27 1.64 6.64
CA THR A 384 29.46 2.99 7.19
C THR A 384 28.65 3.16 8.47
N THR A 385 29.30 3.71 9.49
CA THR A 385 28.64 4.10 10.74
C THR A 385 28.19 5.55 10.64
N TYR A 386 26.92 5.81 10.92
CA TYR A 386 26.36 7.15 10.98
C TYR A 386 26.04 7.50 12.43
N GLN A 387 26.46 8.68 12.90
CA GLN A 387 25.98 9.18 14.19
C GLN A 387 24.57 9.76 14.05
N PRO A 388 23.66 9.53 15.01
CA PRO A 388 22.30 10.06 14.96
C PRO A 388 22.25 11.58 14.72
N GLU A 389 23.13 12.34 15.36
CA GLU A 389 23.19 13.80 15.22
C GLU A 389 23.67 14.24 13.84
N GLU A 390 24.50 13.45 13.16
CA GLU A 390 24.94 13.73 11.78
C GLU A 390 23.80 13.52 10.79
N LEU A 391 22.99 12.47 10.99
CA LEU A 391 21.78 12.21 10.19
C LEU A 391 20.78 13.37 10.32
N VAL A 392 20.55 13.84 11.56
CA VAL A 392 19.66 14.99 11.82
C VAL A 392 20.23 16.26 11.19
N ARG A 393 21.52 16.57 11.36
CA ARG A 393 22.14 17.75 10.72
C ARG A 393 22.08 17.69 9.20
N PHE A 394 22.25 16.51 8.59
CA PHE A 394 22.07 16.34 7.16
C PHE A 394 20.65 16.68 6.73
N ALA A 395 19.63 16.17 7.43
CA ALA A 395 18.24 16.51 7.14
C ALA A 395 17.96 18.01 7.27
N LEU A 396 18.48 18.66 8.32
CA LEU A 396 18.30 20.10 8.57
C LEU A 396 19.07 20.98 7.59
N SER A 397 20.07 20.45 6.88
CA SER A 397 20.74 21.16 5.78
C SER A 397 19.87 21.29 4.53
N LYS A 398 18.73 20.59 4.49
CA LYS A 398 17.77 20.62 3.39
C LYS A 398 16.54 21.46 3.76
N PRO A 399 15.86 22.08 2.78
CA PRO A 399 14.62 22.80 3.05
C PRO A 399 13.56 21.89 3.68
N ALA A 400 12.79 22.45 4.63
CA ALA A 400 11.58 21.80 5.12
C ALA A 400 10.58 21.58 3.97
N ARG A 401 9.80 20.50 4.07
CA ARG A 401 8.81 20.13 3.05
C ARG A 401 7.55 20.94 3.12
N PHE A 402 7.17 21.29 4.34
CA PHE A 402 5.99 22.08 4.66
C PHE A 402 6.15 22.63 6.08
N GLU A 403 5.32 23.60 6.42
CA GLU A 403 5.27 24.18 7.76
C GLU A 403 4.81 23.13 8.79
N PRO A 404 5.35 23.10 10.02
CA PRO A 404 4.98 22.10 11.03
C PRO A 404 3.46 21.96 11.20
N GLY A 405 2.95 20.75 11.03
CA GLY A 405 1.54 20.40 11.16
C GLY A 405 0.65 20.67 9.94
N THR A 406 1.16 21.26 8.85
CA THR A 406 0.33 21.58 7.66
C THR A 406 0.31 20.50 6.59
N GLY A 407 1.01 19.39 6.79
CA GLY A 407 1.12 18.32 5.81
C GLY A 407 1.66 17.02 6.41
N PHE A 408 1.84 16.04 5.53
CA PHE A 408 2.37 14.72 5.87
C PHE A 408 3.54 14.37 4.94
N SER A 409 4.68 13.98 5.50
CA SER A 409 5.78 13.34 4.76
C SER A 409 6.51 12.35 5.65
N TYR A 410 6.55 11.09 5.21
CA TYR A 410 7.23 10.03 5.93
C TYR A 410 8.73 10.30 6.01
N SER A 411 9.24 10.45 7.23
CA SER A 411 10.61 10.89 7.48
C SER A 411 11.28 10.09 8.59
N ASN A 412 12.36 9.39 8.27
CA ASN A 412 13.17 8.66 9.24
C ASN A 412 13.81 9.61 10.26
N THR A 413 14.10 10.85 9.86
CA THR A 413 14.60 11.95 10.70
C THR A 413 13.77 12.14 11.97
N ASN A 414 12.45 12.00 11.87
CA ASN A 414 11.56 12.15 13.03
C ASN A 414 11.82 11.11 14.12
N TYR A 415 12.13 9.89 13.73
CA TYR A 415 12.33 8.78 14.66
C TYR A 415 13.74 8.78 15.25
N THR A 416 14.72 9.24 14.50
CA THR A 416 16.05 9.54 15.04
C THR A 416 15.98 10.66 16.09
N LEU A 417 15.21 11.73 15.83
CA LEU A 417 14.94 12.77 16.82
C LEU A 417 14.18 12.24 18.05
N ALA A 418 13.20 11.35 17.86
CA ALA A 418 12.46 10.74 18.97
C ALA A 418 13.37 9.90 19.89
N ALA A 419 14.39 9.23 19.32
CA ALA A 419 15.40 8.54 20.10
C ALA A 419 16.31 9.51 20.86
N LEU A 420 16.85 10.54 20.20
CA LEU A 420 17.67 11.57 20.86
C LEU A 420 16.91 12.29 21.98
N LEU A 421 15.61 12.56 21.78
CA LEU A 421 14.71 13.08 22.81
C LEU A 421 14.59 12.11 23.98
N THR A 422 14.37 10.82 23.70
CA THR A 422 14.32 9.76 24.73
C THR A 422 15.60 9.74 25.55
N GLU A 423 16.76 9.80 24.90
CA GLU A 423 18.06 9.79 25.58
C GLU A 423 18.26 11.02 26.45
N THR A 424 17.90 12.20 25.93
CA THR A 424 17.99 13.47 26.66
C THR A 424 17.12 13.47 27.91
N VAL A 425 15.87 13.02 27.77
CA VAL A 425 14.88 13.06 28.86
C VAL A 425 15.21 12.02 29.92
N THR A 426 15.77 10.87 29.54
CA THR A 426 16.00 9.74 30.46
C THR A 426 17.41 9.68 31.02
N GLY A 427 18.41 10.24 30.33
CA GLY A 427 19.83 10.11 30.62
C GLY A 427 20.40 8.72 30.31
N ARG A 428 19.68 7.89 29.56
CA ARG A 428 20.09 6.53 29.16
C ARG A 428 20.01 6.40 27.65
N SER A 429 20.80 5.48 27.08
CA SER A 429 20.72 5.22 25.64
C SER A 429 19.34 4.69 25.23
N TYR A 430 18.93 4.98 24.00
CA TYR A 430 17.68 4.49 23.41
C TYR A 430 17.61 2.95 23.49
N ALA A 431 18.70 2.26 23.19
CA ALA A 431 18.78 0.80 23.26
C ALA A 431 18.55 0.27 24.68
N GLU A 432 19.06 0.96 25.69
CA GLU A 432 18.86 0.58 27.09
C GLU A 432 17.41 0.79 27.54
N GLU A 433 16.80 1.93 27.20
CA GLU A 433 15.39 2.20 27.54
C GLU A 433 14.45 1.24 26.80
N MET A 434 14.70 0.95 25.53
CA MET A 434 13.98 -0.06 24.75
C MET A 434 14.02 -1.43 25.44
N ARG A 435 15.23 -1.88 25.82
CA ARG A 435 15.42 -3.15 26.52
C ARG A 435 14.71 -3.17 27.88
N ARG A 436 14.84 -2.09 28.66
CA ARG A 436 14.33 -2.00 30.03
C ARG A 436 12.81 -1.97 30.09
N ARG A 437 12.17 -1.24 29.17
CA ARG A 437 10.74 -0.93 29.23
C ARG A 437 9.87 -1.80 28.34
N ILE A 438 10.41 -2.33 27.24
CA ILE A 438 9.64 -3.11 26.26
C ILE A 438 10.20 -4.54 26.15
N LEU A 439 11.47 -4.70 25.73
CA LEU A 439 11.97 -6.03 25.35
C LEU A 439 12.02 -7.01 26.52
N ARG A 440 12.62 -6.61 27.66
CA ARG A 440 12.75 -7.49 28.84
C ARG A 440 11.39 -7.78 29.50
N PRO A 441 10.51 -6.80 29.76
CA PRO A 441 9.20 -7.07 30.37
C PRO A 441 8.31 -8.01 29.54
N LEU A 442 8.42 -7.96 28.21
CA LEU A 442 7.68 -8.85 27.32
C LEU A 442 8.42 -10.17 27.02
N GLY A 443 9.66 -10.34 27.48
CA GLY A 443 10.46 -11.54 27.21
C GLY A 443 10.92 -11.69 25.76
N LEU A 444 11.06 -10.58 25.01
CA LEU A 444 11.43 -10.56 23.59
C LEU A 444 12.94 -10.87 23.40
N SER A 445 13.31 -12.13 23.56
CA SER A 445 14.70 -12.61 23.50
C SER A 445 15.25 -12.72 22.06
N GLY A 446 14.37 -12.71 21.07
CA GLY A 446 14.69 -12.63 19.64
C GLY A 446 14.92 -11.21 19.14
N THR A 447 14.46 -10.19 19.87
CA THR A 447 14.57 -8.77 19.49
C THR A 447 15.78 -8.06 20.09
N VAL A 448 16.48 -7.26 19.29
CA VAL A 448 17.59 -6.40 19.74
C VAL A 448 17.68 -5.12 18.91
N VAL A 449 18.01 -4.00 19.56
CA VAL A 449 18.45 -2.77 18.88
C VAL A 449 19.90 -3.00 18.45
N ALA A 450 20.12 -3.15 17.15
CA ALA A 450 21.44 -3.51 16.62
C ALA A 450 22.43 -2.34 16.65
N SER A 451 21.93 -1.10 16.64
CA SER A 451 22.72 0.13 16.65
C SER A 451 23.73 0.17 15.49
N THR A 452 25.00 -0.16 15.75
CA THR A 452 26.08 -0.16 14.74
C THR A 452 26.57 -1.56 14.38
N SER A 453 26.07 -2.61 15.05
CA SER A 453 26.48 -3.98 14.79
C SER A 453 26.05 -4.40 13.39
N PRO A 454 26.99 -4.86 12.53
CA PRO A 454 26.64 -5.34 11.20
C PRO A 454 26.10 -6.78 11.20
N GLU A 455 26.13 -7.45 12.36
CA GLU A 455 25.84 -8.87 12.46
C GLU A 455 24.36 -9.15 12.71
N LEU A 456 23.81 -10.14 11.98
CA LEU A 456 22.51 -10.74 12.23
C LEU A 456 22.71 -12.06 13.00
N PRO A 457 22.58 -12.08 14.34
CA PRO A 457 22.90 -13.26 15.14
C PRO A 457 21.83 -14.36 15.04
N GLY A 458 22.20 -15.60 15.34
CA GLY A 458 21.27 -16.75 15.42
C GLY A 458 20.81 -17.27 14.06
N PRO A 459 19.85 -18.22 14.00
CA PRO A 459 19.30 -18.70 12.74
C PRO A 459 18.56 -17.59 11.99
N HIS A 460 18.93 -17.38 10.72
CA HIS A 460 18.33 -16.37 9.84
C HIS A 460 18.37 -16.81 8.38
N ALA A 461 17.54 -16.17 7.56
CA ALA A 461 17.63 -16.22 6.11
C ALA A 461 18.48 -15.07 5.57
N HIS A 462 19.13 -15.32 4.44
CA HIS A 462 19.99 -14.36 3.76
C HIS A 462 19.17 -13.43 2.87
N GLY A 463 19.52 -12.15 2.84
CA GLY A 463 18.86 -11.14 2.02
C GLY A 463 19.81 -10.59 0.98
N TYR A 464 19.32 -10.40 -0.24
CA TYR A 464 20.17 -10.06 -1.38
C TYR A 464 19.77 -8.74 -2.01
N CYS A 465 20.74 -7.90 -2.34
CA CYS A 465 20.51 -6.68 -3.09
C CYS A 465 20.95 -6.89 -4.53
N ARG A 466 20.01 -6.76 -5.46
CA ARG A 466 20.29 -6.70 -6.88
C ARG A 466 20.51 -5.23 -7.28
N TYR A 467 21.68 -4.92 -7.83
CA TYR A 467 22.08 -3.56 -8.18
C TYR A 467 22.82 -3.52 -9.51
N GLN A 468 22.85 -2.35 -10.14
CA GLN A 468 23.56 -2.12 -11.39
C GLN A 468 24.95 -1.55 -11.10
N ASP A 469 25.97 -2.09 -11.76
CA ASP A 469 27.35 -1.62 -11.75
C ASP A 469 27.84 -1.47 -13.20
N GLY A 470 27.85 -0.22 -13.68
CA GLY A 470 27.96 0.07 -15.10
C GLY A 470 26.79 -0.55 -15.87
N ASP A 471 27.07 -1.31 -16.92
CA ASP A 471 26.05 -2.01 -17.72
C ASP A 471 25.70 -3.41 -17.20
N GLN A 472 26.29 -3.82 -16.06
CA GLN A 472 26.11 -5.16 -15.51
C GLN A 472 25.20 -5.16 -14.28
N TRP A 473 24.28 -6.10 -14.23
CA TRP A 473 23.52 -6.40 -13.02
C TRP A 473 24.32 -7.36 -12.13
N LYS A 474 24.44 -7.00 -10.85
CA LYS A 474 25.10 -7.79 -9.82
C LYS A 474 24.13 -8.07 -8.68
N VAL A 475 24.42 -9.12 -7.93
CA VAL A 475 23.69 -9.50 -6.71
C VAL A 475 24.69 -9.58 -5.58
N ALA A 476 24.43 -8.84 -4.49
CA ALA A 476 25.22 -8.91 -3.27
C ALA A 476 24.39 -9.54 -2.14
N ASP A 477 24.99 -10.45 -1.41
CA ASP A 477 24.50 -10.84 -0.08
C ASP A 477 24.68 -9.63 0.87
N VAL A 478 23.57 -9.12 1.38
CA VAL A 478 23.50 -7.96 2.28
C VAL A 478 22.94 -8.33 3.64
N THR A 479 23.08 -9.60 4.04
CA THR A 479 22.76 -10.06 5.40
C THR A 479 23.54 -9.31 6.45
N ARG A 480 24.82 -9.04 6.18
CA ARG A 480 25.65 -8.15 7.00
C ARG A 480 25.55 -6.73 6.47
N GLN A 481 25.06 -5.83 7.31
CA GLN A 481 24.90 -4.40 7.02
C GLN A 481 24.85 -3.61 8.33
N ASN A 482 25.43 -2.43 8.36
CA ASN A 482 25.40 -1.54 9.52
C ASN A 482 24.08 -0.74 9.49
N PRO A 483 23.16 -0.94 10.45
CA PRO A 483 21.84 -0.34 10.40
C PRO A 483 21.80 1.08 10.98
N SER A 484 22.95 1.65 11.38
CA SER A 484 23.01 2.97 12.05
C SER A 484 22.40 4.10 11.24
N MET A 485 22.34 4.00 9.91
CA MET A 485 21.61 4.95 9.06
C MET A 485 20.11 5.01 9.39
N LEU A 486 19.54 4.00 10.03
CA LEU A 486 18.13 3.94 10.44
C LEU A 486 17.96 3.99 11.97
N HIS A 487 18.86 4.66 12.70
CA HIS A 487 18.81 4.75 14.16
C HIS A 487 17.39 5.04 14.71
N ALA A 488 16.83 4.08 15.46
CA ALA A 488 15.45 4.03 15.98
C ALA A 488 14.30 4.10 14.96
N ALA A 489 14.61 4.40 13.70
CA ALA A 489 13.70 4.39 12.57
C ALA A 489 13.61 3.02 11.91
N GLY A 490 14.60 2.13 12.10
CA GLY A 490 14.65 0.82 11.45
C GLY A 490 15.80 -0.11 11.84
N ASP A 491 16.50 0.13 12.95
CA ASP A 491 17.68 -0.63 13.39
C ASP A 491 17.38 -1.81 14.34
N LEU A 492 16.14 -2.30 14.33
CA LEU A 492 15.75 -3.50 15.08
C LEU A 492 16.03 -4.78 14.29
N ILE A 493 16.55 -5.77 15.01
CA ILE A 493 16.47 -7.18 14.65
C ILE A 493 15.32 -7.78 15.46
N SER A 494 14.52 -8.65 14.86
CA SER A 494 13.44 -9.35 15.56
C SER A 494 13.16 -10.73 14.98
N THR A 495 12.18 -11.42 15.55
CA THR A 495 11.60 -12.68 15.06
C THR A 495 10.10 -12.50 14.83
N THR A 496 9.46 -13.41 14.08
CA THR A 496 8.00 -13.35 13.89
C THR A 496 7.26 -13.52 15.22
N GLN A 497 7.75 -14.40 16.11
CA GLN A 497 7.16 -14.58 17.45
C GLN A 497 7.26 -13.33 18.33
N ASP A 498 8.40 -12.64 18.32
CA ASP A 498 8.58 -11.46 19.18
C ASP A 498 7.77 -10.27 18.65
N LEU A 499 7.67 -10.10 17.32
CA LEU A 499 6.78 -9.12 16.73
C LEU A 499 5.30 -9.41 17.07
N HIS A 500 4.88 -10.67 17.02
CA HIS A 500 3.54 -11.09 17.43
C HIS A 500 3.28 -10.72 18.90
N THR A 501 4.20 -11.09 19.78
CA THR A 501 4.11 -10.83 21.23
C THR A 501 4.00 -9.33 21.52
N PHE A 502 4.83 -8.52 20.85
CA PHE A 502 4.81 -7.06 20.98
C PHE A 502 3.49 -6.45 20.49
N ILE A 503 3.08 -6.72 19.26
CA ILE A 503 1.90 -6.06 18.68
C ILE A 503 0.61 -6.48 19.39
N SER A 504 0.50 -7.74 19.80
CA SER A 504 -0.62 -8.22 20.63
C SER A 504 -0.65 -7.51 21.98
N ALA A 505 0.49 -7.38 22.67
CA ALA A 505 0.57 -6.66 23.94
C ALA A 505 0.25 -5.16 23.82
N LEU A 506 0.70 -4.53 22.74
CA LEU A 506 0.41 -3.14 22.46
C LEU A 506 -1.09 -2.94 22.22
N MET A 507 -1.68 -3.74 21.31
CA MET A 507 -3.09 -3.58 20.94
C MET A 507 -4.05 -3.99 22.04
N SER A 508 -3.67 -4.92 22.92
CA SER A 508 -4.46 -5.30 24.08
C SER A 508 -4.37 -4.29 25.24
N GLY A 509 -3.66 -3.17 25.08
CA GLY A 509 -3.50 -2.14 26.12
C GLY A 509 -2.56 -2.49 27.26
N ARG A 510 -1.71 -3.53 27.11
CA ARG A 510 -0.74 -3.91 28.17
C ARG A 510 0.46 -2.96 28.25
N LEU A 511 0.77 -2.23 27.18
CA LEU A 511 1.96 -1.37 27.11
C LEU A 511 1.67 0.11 27.33
N LEU A 512 0.43 0.57 27.10
CA LEU A 512 0.05 1.98 27.12
C LEU A 512 -1.30 2.17 27.83
N PRO A 513 -1.48 3.26 28.60
CA PRO A 513 -2.79 3.67 29.09
C PRO A 513 -3.79 3.86 27.93
N ALA A 514 -5.08 3.58 28.19
CA ALA A 514 -6.13 3.59 27.16
C ALA A 514 -6.19 4.91 26.35
N GLY A 515 -6.01 6.06 27.01
CA GLY A 515 -5.99 7.36 26.34
C GLY A 515 -4.84 7.50 25.34
N LEU A 516 -3.62 7.09 25.71
CA LEU A 516 -2.45 7.16 24.82
C LEU A 516 -2.51 6.10 23.71
N LEU A 517 -3.10 4.94 23.98
CA LEU A 517 -3.34 3.95 22.92
C LEU A 517 -4.38 4.46 21.92
N ALA A 518 -5.41 5.19 22.36
CA ALA A 518 -6.37 5.83 21.46
C ALA A 518 -5.71 6.91 20.60
N GLU A 519 -4.85 7.74 21.20
CA GLU A 519 -4.02 8.72 20.48
C GLU A 519 -3.12 8.04 19.44
N MET A 520 -2.44 6.94 19.82
CA MET A 520 -1.61 6.15 18.91
C MET A 520 -2.37 5.63 17.68
N ARG A 521 -3.65 5.31 17.85
CA ARG A 521 -4.54 4.73 16.85
C ARG A 521 -5.31 5.76 16.03
N THR A 522 -5.20 7.04 16.35
CA THR A 522 -5.93 8.09 15.64
C THR A 522 -5.19 8.38 14.34
N PRO A 523 -5.76 8.07 13.15
CA PRO A 523 -5.08 8.32 11.89
C PRO A 523 -4.96 9.81 11.60
N HIS A 524 -3.82 10.20 11.03
CA HIS A 524 -3.57 11.53 10.50
C HIS A 524 -3.07 11.45 9.06
N GLY A 525 -3.38 12.48 8.27
CA GLY A 525 -3.05 12.56 6.86
C GLY A 525 -3.82 11.53 6.01
N GLU A 526 -3.61 11.62 4.70
CA GLU A 526 -4.33 10.80 3.71
C GLU A 526 -3.91 9.32 3.75
N LEU A 527 -2.72 9.00 4.28
CA LEU A 527 -2.23 7.63 4.40
C LEU A 527 -2.70 6.89 5.66
N GLY A 528 -3.51 7.55 6.51
CA GLY A 528 -4.03 6.92 7.72
C GLY A 528 -2.95 6.54 8.73
N TYR A 529 -2.01 7.44 9.03
CA TYR A 529 -0.88 7.15 9.93
C TYR A 529 -1.14 7.73 11.33
N GLY A 530 -1.08 6.89 12.36
CA GLY A 530 -1.18 7.29 13.77
C GLY A 530 0.17 7.63 14.39
N LEU A 531 0.37 7.35 15.68
CA LEU A 531 1.68 7.55 16.33
C LEU A 531 2.54 6.29 16.13
N GLY A 532 3.25 6.21 15.00
CA GLY A 532 4.17 5.12 14.69
C GLY A 532 3.55 3.82 14.20
N LEU A 533 2.34 3.90 13.67
CA LEU A 533 1.67 2.79 12.98
C LEU A 533 0.68 3.33 11.94
N PHE A 534 0.35 2.48 10.97
CA PHE A 534 -0.75 2.71 10.03
C PHE A 534 -2.05 2.15 10.60
N VAL A 535 -3.15 2.84 10.28
CA VAL A 535 -4.51 2.48 10.59
C VAL A 535 -5.20 2.19 9.26
N GLN A 536 -5.46 0.91 9.00
CA GLN A 536 -6.01 0.46 7.72
C GLN A 536 -7.42 -0.07 7.93
N ASP A 537 -8.41 0.58 7.31
CA ASP A 537 -9.78 0.07 7.22
C ASP A 537 -9.86 -0.98 6.11
N LEU A 538 -10.23 -2.21 6.46
CA LEU A 538 -10.42 -3.32 5.52
C LEU A 538 -11.87 -3.38 4.99
N GLY A 539 -12.72 -2.43 5.40
CA GLY A 539 -14.13 -2.35 5.02
C GLY A 539 -15.07 -2.83 6.13
N PRO A 540 -16.38 -2.60 5.98
CA PRO A 540 -17.37 -2.79 7.04
C PRO A 540 -17.49 -4.24 7.54
N GLU A 541 -17.10 -5.22 6.72
CA GLU A 541 -17.13 -6.65 7.05
C GLU A 541 -15.92 -7.10 7.88
N PHE A 542 -14.75 -6.48 7.67
CA PHE A 542 -13.46 -6.96 8.19
C PHE A 542 -12.86 -6.02 9.24
N GLY A 543 -13.38 -4.80 9.34
CA GLY A 543 -12.97 -3.81 10.34
C GLY A 543 -11.58 -3.23 10.11
N THR A 544 -10.99 -2.69 11.17
CA THR A 544 -9.70 -1.98 11.11
C THR A 544 -8.56 -2.87 11.58
N VAL A 545 -7.43 -2.82 10.86
CA VAL A 545 -6.16 -3.40 11.31
C VAL A 545 -5.13 -2.30 11.56
N PHE A 546 -4.28 -2.54 12.56
CA PHE A 546 -3.15 -1.68 12.88
C PHE A 546 -1.87 -2.37 12.47
N HIS A 547 -0.99 -1.67 11.76
CA HIS A 547 0.21 -2.29 11.23
C HIS A 547 1.39 -1.35 11.08
N HIS A 548 2.57 -1.93 10.93
CA HIS A 548 3.71 -1.24 10.35
C HIS A 548 4.53 -2.24 9.54
N ASN A 549 4.88 -1.88 8.30
CA ASN A 549 5.77 -2.68 7.47
C ASN A 549 7.19 -2.15 7.56
N GLY A 550 8.16 -3.03 7.40
CA GLY A 550 9.57 -2.68 7.45
C GLY A 550 10.27 -3.01 6.15
N GLY A 551 11.11 -2.09 5.70
CA GLY A 551 12.17 -2.38 4.74
C GLY A 551 13.50 -2.05 5.40
N ALA A 552 14.38 -3.04 5.54
CA ALA A 552 15.79 -2.76 5.79
C ALA A 552 16.49 -2.57 4.43
N PRO A 553 17.53 -1.74 4.34
CA PRO A 553 18.20 -1.46 3.08
C PRO A 553 18.57 -2.74 2.29
N GLY A 554 18.20 -2.73 1.02
CA GLY A 554 18.61 -3.66 -0.03
C GLY A 554 18.13 -5.11 0.00
N GLY A 555 17.68 -5.70 1.13
CA GLY A 555 17.55 -7.16 1.20
C GLY A 555 16.39 -7.76 2.00
N TYR A 556 15.68 -6.99 2.82
CA TYR A 556 14.72 -7.53 3.79
C TYR A 556 13.42 -6.72 3.83
N GLY A 557 12.30 -7.45 3.85
CA GLY A 557 10.97 -6.96 4.18
C GLY A 557 10.47 -7.56 5.50
N ALA A 558 9.67 -6.82 6.24
CA ALA A 558 9.02 -7.25 7.47
C ALA A 558 7.55 -6.79 7.50
N LEU A 559 6.67 -7.64 8.03
CA LEU A 559 5.24 -7.36 8.23
C LEU A 559 4.90 -7.50 9.71
N MET A 560 4.08 -6.58 10.23
CA MET A 560 3.52 -6.66 11.58
C MET A 560 2.12 -6.05 11.60
N TYR A 561 1.10 -6.88 11.76
CA TYR A 561 -0.32 -6.53 11.72
C TYR A 561 -1.05 -7.07 12.94
N SER A 562 -2.09 -6.35 13.38
CA SER A 562 -2.99 -6.80 14.44
C SER A 562 -4.39 -6.21 14.32
N THR A 563 -5.38 -6.97 14.79
CA THR A 563 -6.72 -6.43 15.10
C THR A 563 -6.67 -5.48 16.31
N PRO A 564 -7.72 -4.66 16.53
CA PRO A 564 -7.74 -3.65 17.60
C PRO A 564 -7.62 -4.20 19.02
N ASP A 565 -7.96 -5.45 19.24
CA ASP A 565 -7.89 -6.13 20.54
C ASP A 565 -6.57 -6.90 20.76
N GLY A 566 -5.73 -7.05 19.73
CA GLY A 566 -4.52 -7.87 19.80
C GLY A 566 -4.77 -9.38 19.68
N GLY A 567 -6.02 -9.79 19.37
CA GLY A 567 -6.44 -11.19 19.32
C GLY A 567 -6.12 -11.90 18.00
N LYS A 568 -6.03 -11.17 16.88
CA LYS A 568 -5.51 -11.70 15.61
C LYS A 568 -4.30 -10.92 15.14
N THR A 569 -3.27 -11.62 14.70
CA THR A 569 -2.02 -11.00 14.22
C THR A 569 -1.43 -11.73 13.03
N LEU A 570 -0.70 -10.98 12.20
CA LEU A 570 0.10 -11.49 11.09
C LEU A 570 1.50 -10.85 11.19
N THR A 571 2.53 -11.68 11.29
CA THR A 571 3.93 -11.22 11.27
C THR A 571 4.76 -12.03 10.31
N ALA A 572 5.61 -11.37 9.54
CA ALA A 572 6.38 -12.05 8.51
C ALA A 572 7.72 -11.38 8.25
N SER A 573 8.63 -12.11 7.62
CA SER A 573 9.80 -11.57 6.94
C SER A 573 9.91 -12.14 5.55
N LEU A 574 10.27 -11.28 4.60
CA LEU A 574 10.56 -11.62 3.21
C LEU A 574 12.02 -11.26 2.93
N THR A 575 12.73 -12.15 2.24
CA THR A 575 14.10 -11.90 1.78
C THR A 575 14.12 -11.71 0.27
N MET A 576 14.78 -10.66 -0.18
CA MET A 576 15.02 -10.42 -1.60
C MET A 576 16.02 -11.46 -2.13
N GLY A 577 15.91 -11.84 -3.40
CA GLY A 577 16.80 -12.79 -4.07
C GLY A 577 17.60 -12.18 -5.23
N ASP A 578 17.97 -13.03 -6.17
CA ASP A 578 18.61 -12.65 -7.44
C ASP A 578 17.60 -12.33 -8.56
N ALA A 579 16.32 -12.62 -8.34
CA ALA A 579 15.25 -12.34 -9.28
C ALA A 579 15.12 -10.83 -9.57
N ALA A 580 14.90 -10.49 -10.84
CA ALA A 580 14.71 -9.12 -11.30
C ALA A 580 13.26 -8.65 -11.07
N ILE A 581 12.85 -8.56 -9.80
CA ILE A 581 11.51 -8.15 -9.41
C ILE A 581 11.42 -6.64 -9.16
N ASN A 582 10.30 -6.03 -9.56
CA ASN A 582 9.94 -4.71 -9.07
C ASN A 582 9.18 -4.86 -7.75
N VAL A 583 9.88 -4.64 -6.63
CA VAL A 583 9.30 -4.79 -5.29
C VAL A 583 8.08 -3.89 -5.10
N ALA A 584 8.08 -2.68 -5.67
CA ALA A 584 6.95 -1.75 -5.56
C ALA A 584 5.67 -2.29 -6.22
N GLU A 585 5.78 -3.22 -7.19
CA GLU A 585 4.65 -3.85 -7.87
C GLU A 585 4.25 -5.19 -7.28
N VAL A 586 5.24 -5.99 -6.88
CA VAL A 586 5.04 -7.36 -6.40
C VAL A 586 4.58 -7.36 -4.96
N PHE A 587 5.21 -6.55 -4.10
CA PHE A 587 4.95 -6.55 -2.68
C PHE A 587 3.50 -6.19 -2.31
N PRO A 588 2.84 -5.18 -2.92
CA PRO A 588 1.44 -4.89 -2.63
C PRO A 588 0.48 -6.06 -2.91
N LYS A 589 0.74 -6.85 -3.96
CA LYS A 589 -0.08 -8.03 -4.31
C LYS A 589 0.09 -9.16 -3.31
N VAL A 590 1.34 -9.45 -2.93
CA VAL A 590 1.66 -10.44 -1.88
C VAL A 590 1.05 -10.01 -0.55
N LEU A 591 1.14 -8.73 -0.23
CA LEU A 591 0.59 -8.16 0.99
C LEU A 591 -0.94 -8.26 1.04
N ASP A 592 -1.64 -7.85 -0.02
CA ASP A 592 -3.09 -7.95 -0.14
C ASP A 592 -3.59 -9.39 0.02
N MET A 593 -2.89 -10.35 -0.59
CA MET A 593 -3.19 -11.77 -0.46
C MET A 593 -3.05 -12.28 0.98
N LEU A 594 -1.95 -11.92 1.66
CA LEU A 594 -1.71 -12.28 3.06
C LEU A 594 -2.74 -11.65 4.01
N ILE A 595 -3.05 -10.37 3.80
CA ILE A 595 -4.08 -9.66 4.58
C ILE A 595 -5.44 -10.33 4.39
N LYS A 596 -5.84 -10.63 3.14
CA LYS A 596 -7.11 -11.30 2.85
C LYS A 596 -7.18 -12.70 3.47
N ALA A 597 -6.10 -13.47 3.39
CA ALA A 597 -6.05 -14.82 3.94
C ALA A 597 -6.21 -14.85 5.47
N VAL A 598 -5.75 -13.82 6.19
CA VAL A 598 -5.78 -13.79 7.66
C VAL A 598 -6.94 -12.98 8.23
N PHE A 599 -7.24 -11.82 7.65
CA PHE A 599 -8.20 -10.87 8.20
C PHE A 599 -9.54 -10.85 7.46
N CYS A 600 -9.61 -11.37 6.23
CA CYS A 600 -10.83 -11.37 5.42
C CYS A 600 -11.39 -12.78 5.13
N ALA A 601 -10.71 -13.83 5.57
CA ALA A 601 -11.22 -15.20 5.43
C ALA A 601 -12.39 -15.43 6.41
N ALA A 602 -13.52 -15.94 5.90
CA ALA A 602 -14.61 -16.39 6.75
C ALA A 602 -14.11 -17.52 7.67
N PRO A 603 -14.57 -17.59 8.94
CA PRO A 603 -14.28 -18.73 9.78
C PRO A 603 -14.72 -20.00 9.05
N ALA A 604 -13.84 -21.00 8.96
CA ALA A 604 -14.22 -22.30 8.40
C ALA A 604 -15.46 -22.81 9.16
N ASP A 605 -16.52 -23.14 8.42
CA ASP A 605 -17.75 -23.67 8.97
C ASP A 605 -17.44 -24.83 9.93
N LYS A 606 -17.94 -24.73 11.16
CA LYS A 606 -17.93 -25.83 12.13
C LYS A 606 -18.91 -26.93 11.70
N GLU A 607 -18.74 -27.51 10.52
CA GLU A 607 -19.42 -28.74 10.13
C GLU A 607 -18.47 -29.92 10.32
N GLY A 608 -18.55 -30.55 11.50
CA GLY A 608 -17.77 -31.76 11.77
C GLY A 608 -17.67 -32.19 13.22
N GLN A 609 -18.67 -31.97 14.07
CA GLN A 609 -18.81 -32.76 15.30
C GLN A 609 -20.02 -33.68 15.17
N PRO A 610 -19.82 -35.02 15.13
CA PRO A 610 -20.94 -35.94 15.13
C PRO A 610 -21.66 -35.84 16.48
N ALA A 611 -22.95 -35.56 16.42
CA ALA A 611 -23.84 -35.58 17.58
C ALA A 611 -23.75 -36.96 18.27
N VAL A 612 -23.28 -36.97 19.51
CA VAL A 612 -23.40 -38.12 20.40
C VAL A 612 -24.89 -38.33 20.66
N ARG A 613 -25.47 -39.34 20.00
CA ARG A 613 -26.80 -39.85 20.34
C ARG A 613 -26.71 -40.50 21.72
N SER A 614 -27.40 -39.92 22.70
CA SER A 614 -27.77 -40.64 23.92
C SER A 614 -28.81 -41.70 23.55
N THR A 615 -28.46 -42.97 23.63
CA THR A 615 -29.44 -44.04 23.83
C THR A 615 -29.75 -44.13 25.31
N GLY A 616 -31.04 -44.25 25.64
CA GLY A 616 -31.50 -44.59 26.98
C GLY A 616 -31.25 -46.05 27.36
#